data_AF-A0A842XIT5-F1
#
_entry.id   AF-A0A842XIT5-F1
#
_cell.length_a   1.000
_cell.length_b   1.000
_cell.length_c   1.000
_cell.angle_alpha   90.00
_cell.angle_beta   90.00
_cell.angle_gamma   90.00
#
_symmetry.space_group_name_H-M   'P 1'
#
loop_
_entity.id
_entity.type
_entity.pdbx_description
1 polymer ?
#
loop_
_entity_poly.entity_id
_entity_poly.type
_entity_poly.pdbx_seq_one_letter_code
_entity_poly.pdbx_strand_id
1 'polypeptide(L)' 'MAKGKADENENERVTTSLKIDPKLWKKVKMKAIERDMNLYELVERALRKEIGDEW' A
#
# COMPACT_ATOMS: atom_id res chain seq x y z
N MET A 1 -8.36 10.52 -34.65
CA MET A 1 -7.49 9.41 -34.22
C MET A 1 -7.42 9.44 -32.71
N ALA A 2 -7.50 8.27 -32.08
CA ALA A 2 -7.94 8.05 -30.71
C ALA A 2 -7.21 8.89 -29.65
N LYS A 3 -8.00 9.60 -28.84
CA LYS A 3 -7.59 10.14 -27.53
C LYS A 3 -7.32 8.91 -26.66
N GLY A 4 -6.04 8.54 -26.50
CA GLY A 4 -5.66 7.56 -25.48
C GLY A 4 -6.19 8.07 -24.16
N LYS A 5 -7.06 7.28 -23.52
CA LYS A 5 -7.66 7.60 -22.23
C LYS A 5 -6.52 7.89 -21.26
N ALA A 6 -6.51 9.09 -20.70
CA ALA A 6 -5.77 9.35 -19.48
C ALA A 6 -6.25 8.31 -18.46
N ASP A 7 -5.30 7.62 -17.84
CA ASP A 7 -5.52 6.54 -16.89
C ASP A 7 -6.40 7.08 -15.74
N GLU A 8 -7.70 6.78 -15.82
CA GLU A 8 -8.68 7.08 -14.77
C GLU A 8 -8.39 6.17 -13.58
N ASN A 9 -7.51 6.61 -12.67
CA ASN A 9 -7.61 6.52 -11.20
C ASN A 9 -6.26 6.72 -10.51
N GLU A 10 -5.66 7.90 -10.62
CA GLU A 10 -4.47 8.25 -9.84
C GLU A 10 -4.76 8.45 -8.33
N ASN A 11 -6.02 8.30 -7.87
CA ASN A 11 -6.41 8.65 -6.50
C ASN A 11 -7.47 7.75 -5.83
N GLU A 12 -8.00 6.72 -6.48
CA GLU A 12 -8.98 5.84 -5.84
C GLU A 12 -8.29 4.62 -5.22
N ARG A 13 -8.11 4.66 -3.90
CA ARG A 13 -7.60 3.52 -3.14
C ARG A 13 -8.66 2.43 -3.09
N VAL A 14 -8.47 1.40 -3.90
CA VAL A 14 -9.34 0.22 -3.92
C VAL A 14 -8.89 -0.82 -2.89
N THR A 15 -9.85 -1.57 -2.34
CA THR A 15 -9.53 -2.66 -1.41
C THR A 15 -9.01 -3.87 -2.19
N THR A 16 -7.81 -4.34 -1.82
CA THR A 16 -7.19 -5.54 -2.38
C THR A 16 -7.11 -6.64 -1.32
N SER A 17 -7.34 -7.90 -1.71
CA SER A 17 -7.21 -9.04 -0.79
C SER A 17 -5.81 -9.66 -0.90
N LEU A 18 -5.17 -9.95 0.24
CA LEU A 18 -3.93 -10.73 0.32
C LEU A 18 -3.95 -11.67 1.52
N LYS A 19 -3.26 -12.81 1.42
CA LYS A 19 -3.03 -13.72 2.56
C LYS A 19 -1.74 -13.32 3.27
N ILE A 20 -1.79 -13.19 4.60
CA ILE A 20 -0.65 -12.82 5.45
C ILE A 20 -0.66 -13.64 6.73
N ASP A 21 0.52 -13.91 7.27
CA ASP A 21 0.65 -14.51 8.59
C ASP A 21 -0.03 -13.63 9.66
N PRO A 22 -0.95 -14.16 10.48
CA PRO A 22 -1.68 -13.38 11.47
C PRO A 22 -0.78 -12.75 12.54
N LYS A 23 0.32 -13.42 12.93
CA LYS A 23 1.24 -12.92 13.96
C LYS A 23 2.05 -11.74 13.42
N LEU A 24 2.50 -11.83 12.17
CA LEU A 24 3.14 -10.74 11.44
C LEU A 24 2.17 -9.56 11.29
N TRP A 25 0.93 -9.80 10.86
CA TRP A 25 -0.06 -8.73 10.68
C TRP A 25 -0.35 -7.96 11.98
N LYS A 26 -0.37 -8.66 13.13
CA LYS A 26 -0.47 -8.02 14.43
C LYS A 26 0.72 -7.10 14.71
N LYS A 27 1.94 -7.55 14.43
CA LYS A 27 3.17 -6.74 14.58
C LYS A 27 3.16 -5.52 13.66
N VAL A 28 2.74 -5.69 12.41
CA VAL A 28 2.63 -4.60 11.43
C VAL A 28 1.63 -3.53 11.91
N LYS A 29 0.46 -3.95 12.43
CA LYS A 29 -0.52 -3.03 13.02
C LYS A 29 0.03 -2.25 14.20
N MET A 30 0.73 -2.93 15.12
CA MET A 30 1.40 -2.24 16.23
C MET A 30 2.43 -1.23 15.70
N LYS A 31 3.20 -1.60 14.66
CA LYS A 31 4.20 -0.72 14.07
C LYS A 31 3.62 0.53 13.42
N ALA A 32 2.44 0.42 12.80
CA ALA A 32 1.73 1.55 12.24
C ALA A 32 1.31 2.54 13.35
N ILE A 33 0.80 2.03 14.47
CA ILE A 33 0.45 2.83 15.66
C ILE A 33 1.69 3.50 16.26
N GLU A 34 2.79 2.76 16.45
CA GLU A 34 4.06 3.31 16.96
C GLU A 34 4.63 4.45 16.09
N ARG A 35 4.26 4.49 14.81
CA ARG A 35 4.74 5.48 13.83
C ARG A 35 3.71 6.58 13.54
N ASP A 36 2.58 6.61 14.24
CA ASP A 36 1.47 7.53 14.00
C ASP A 36 1.06 7.58 12.51
N MET A 37 0.97 6.42 11.86
CA MET A 37 0.67 6.32 10.43
C MET A 37 -0.40 5.28 10.12
N ASN A 38 -1.06 5.39 8.97
CA ASN A 38 -2.05 4.39 8.58
C ASN A 38 -1.38 3.06 8.18
N LEU A 39 -2.10 1.96 8.44
CA LEU A 39 -1.63 0.61 8.13
C LEU A 39 -1.34 0.43 6.62
N TYR A 40 -2.23 0.95 5.76
CA TYR A 40 -2.04 0.82 4.32
C TYR A 40 -0.80 1.60 3.83
N GLU A 41 -0.51 2.78 4.40
CA GLU A 41 0.69 3.56 4.05
C GLU A 41 1.96 2.82 4.41
N LEU A 42 1.97 2.13 5.57
CA LEU A 42 3.09 1.32 5.99
C LEU A 42 3.28 0.09 5.07
N VAL A 43 2.20 -0.54 4.64
CA VAL A 43 2.24 -1.67 3.70
C VAL A 43 2.69 -1.22 2.31
N GLU A 44 2.13 -0.12 1.78
CA GLU A 44 2.53 0.45 0.49
C GLU A 44 4.01 0.85 0.49
N ARG A 45 4.50 1.50 1.55
CA ARG A 45 5.94 1.81 1.69
C ARG A 45 6.81 0.56 1.65
N ALA A 46 6.38 -0.52 2.31
CA ALA A 46 7.14 -1.77 2.30
C ALA A 46 7.15 -2.41 0.91
N LEU A 47 6.01 -2.42 0.21
CA LEU A 47 5.88 -2.94 -1.16
C LEU A 47 6.70 -2.13 -2.16
N ARG A 48 6.63 -0.80 -2.10
CA ARG A 48 7.42 0.11 -2.95
C ARG A 48 8.91 -0.10 -2.76
N LYS A 49 9.36 -0.20 -1.50
CA LYS A 49 10.76 -0.48 -1.18
C LYS A 49 11.22 -1.82 -1.76
N GLU A 50 10.40 -2.86 -1.70
CA GLU A 50 10.73 -4.20 -2.24
C GLU A 50 10.95 -4.16 -3.76
N ILE A 51 10.18 -3.34 -4.48
CA ILE A 51 10.30 -3.20 -5.94
C ILE A 51 11.28 -2.11 -6.39
N GLY A 52 11.95 -1.42 -5.46
CA GLY A 52 12.86 -0.31 -5.77
C GLY A 52 12.19 0.97 -6.27
N ASP A 53 10.89 1.16 -5.97
CA ASP A 53 10.12 2.36 -6.33
C ASP A 53 10.22 3.40 -5.19
N GLU A 54 11.40 4.02 -5.03
CA GLU A 54 11.62 5.08 -4.04
C GLU A 54 11.35 6.46 -4.69
N TRP A 55 10.18 7.03 -4.40
CA TRP A 55 9.83 8.44 -4.67
C TRP A 55 10.02 9.31 -3.42
#